data_AF-A0A8H5SKY7-F1
#
_entry.id   AF-A0A8H5SKY7-F1
#
_cell.length_a   1.000
_cell.length_b   1.000
_cell.length_c   1.000
_cell.angle_alpha   90.00
_cell.angle_beta   90.00
_cell.angle_gamma   90.00
#
_symmetry.space_group_name_H-M   'P 1'
#
loop_
_entity.id
_entity.type
_entity.pdbx_description
1 polymer ?
#
loop_
_entity_poly.entity_id
_entity_poly.type
_entity_poly.pdbx_seq_one_letter_code
_entity_poly.pdbx_strand_id
1 'polypeptide(L)'
;MIAKLALARLASLRFVSNLELPAPQSSAGGVDDLYPNEAKDCTFARASEAYQLLKRTQDGGVALDWTPSYPSQAMALRSYKKMGAALVSRLPLVGFCRSLYPSLSQPSTQSPYRLSSPPLGRSITTTQKRFSNMSDLFVNLEAPNGVKYKQPTGLFINNEFVPGSSKQTITSIDPATEKEIATVHAASADDVDKAVKAAHAAFHAPSWKKMPPPQRGALMNKLADYIEERTQMFATSEAWDNGKIYADAEGGDVVEVINTIRYYAGWADKITGQTITANPNKLAYTLRQPLGVVAQIIPWNYPLAMAAWKIGPALACGNTIVMKAAEQTPLSILLLGQAFKDVGFPPGVFNALNGYGGEAGPPLVQHPLVEKVAFTGSTATGAKIMEMASKTLKNITLETGGKSPLLVFSDCDLDEAVKWSHMGIMSNQGQICTATSRLLVQDKVYDEFVHRFIETTKTVSKVGHQWDSETYQGPQVSRQQYDRILEYIKIGKSEGATLLAGGQPVDASKKGFFVQPTVFGDVHHQMRVFREEIFGPVVVITKFSSEEEALKLANDSTYGLGAAVFTKDVERAHRVAAEIEAGMVWINSTQDSEPYIPFGGVKQSGIGRELGEAGLEAYSNTKSVHVNLGSRL
;
A
#
# COMPACT_ATOMS: atom_id res chain seq x y z
N MET A 1 11.77 -17.42 32.66
CA MET A 1 10.33 -17.79 32.75
C MET A 1 9.84 -18.61 31.54
N ILE A 2 10.33 -18.36 30.32
CA ILE A 2 9.97 -19.12 29.11
C ILE A 2 10.49 -20.58 29.09
N ALA A 3 11.64 -20.87 29.73
CA ALA A 3 12.14 -22.25 29.86
C ALA A 3 11.32 -23.14 30.83
N LYS A 4 10.53 -22.56 31.75
CA LYS A 4 9.64 -23.32 32.66
C LYS A 4 8.29 -23.68 32.01
N LEU A 5 7.89 -22.99 30.94
CA LEU A 5 6.66 -23.27 30.18
C LEU A 5 6.85 -24.41 29.15
N ALA A 6 8.06 -24.65 28.67
CA ALA A 6 8.36 -25.75 27.75
C ALA A 6 8.37 -27.13 28.44
N LEU A 7 8.76 -27.20 29.72
CA LEU A 7 8.77 -28.43 30.52
C LEU A 7 7.36 -28.87 30.97
N ALA A 8 6.41 -27.93 31.11
CA ALA A 8 5.02 -28.24 31.48
C ALA A 8 4.20 -28.82 30.31
N ARG A 9 4.59 -28.56 29.05
CA ARG A 9 3.91 -29.08 27.85
C ARG A 9 4.37 -30.48 27.40
N LEU A 10 5.48 -30.99 27.93
CA LEU A 10 5.97 -32.35 27.64
C LEU A 10 5.46 -33.39 28.65
N ALA A 11 4.92 -32.97 29.80
CA ALA A 11 4.34 -33.86 30.81
C ALA A 11 2.86 -34.21 30.55
N SER A 12 2.15 -33.45 29.70
CA SER A 12 0.73 -33.64 29.38
C SER A 12 0.45 -34.58 28.19
N LEU A 13 1.49 -35.17 27.59
CA LEU A 13 1.37 -36.14 26.48
C LEU A 13 1.46 -37.61 26.93
N ARG A 14 1.38 -37.91 28.23
CA ARG A 14 1.40 -39.28 28.80
C ARG A 14 0.07 -39.78 29.39
N PHE A 15 -1.05 -39.11 29.10
CA PHE A 15 -2.37 -39.49 29.64
C PHE A 15 -3.45 -39.62 28.54
N VAL A 16 -3.18 -40.40 27.49
CA VAL A 16 -4.25 -40.99 26.65
C VAL A 16 -3.78 -42.36 26.16
N SER A 17 -3.90 -43.38 27.02
CA SER A 17 -3.84 -44.78 26.60
C SER A 17 -4.74 -45.58 27.54
N ASN A 18 -6.03 -45.63 27.22
CA ASN A 18 -6.98 -46.64 27.65
C ASN A 18 -8.27 -46.43 26.85
N LEU A 19 -8.29 -46.98 25.64
CA LEU A 19 -9.49 -47.22 24.86
C LEU A 19 -9.27 -48.58 24.18
N GLU A 20 -9.98 -49.58 24.67
CA GLU A 20 -10.05 -50.93 24.13
C GLU A 20 -10.60 -50.89 22.69
N LEU A 21 -9.90 -51.53 21.77
CA LEU A 21 -10.40 -51.80 20.42
C LEU A 21 -10.62 -53.31 20.27
N PRO A 22 -11.74 -53.75 19.64
CA PRO A 22 -12.08 -55.16 19.52
C PRO A 22 -11.20 -55.87 18.48
N ALA A 23 -10.99 -57.17 18.71
CA ALA A 23 -10.13 -58.05 17.93
C ALA A 23 -10.56 -58.20 16.45
N PRO A 24 -9.62 -58.35 15.50
CA PRO A 24 -9.92 -58.53 14.09
C PRO A 24 -10.22 -59.98 13.73
N GLN A 25 -11.28 -60.20 12.94
CA GLN A 25 -11.52 -61.46 12.25
C GLN A 25 -10.66 -61.58 10.99
N SER A 26 -10.14 -62.79 10.82
CA SER A 26 -9.26 -63.29 9.76
C SER A 26 -9.91 -63.34 8.37
N SER A 27 -9.16 -62.94 7.34
CA SER A 27 -9.12 -63.67 6.08
C SER A 27 -7.84 -63.34 5.31
N ALA A 28 -7.14 -64.42 4.94
CA ALA A 28 -5.83 -64.46 4.31
C ALA A 28 -5.80 -63.99 2.85
N GLY A 29 -4.62 -63.58 2.38
CA GLY A 29 -4.29 -63.39 0.97
C GLY A 29 -3.06 -62.49 0.80
N GLY A 30 -1.86 -63.08 0.84
CA GLY A 30 -0.59 -62.35 0.81
C GLY A 30 -0.12 -61.89 -0.57
N VAL A 31 0.84 -60.95 -0.55
CA VAL A 31 1.98 -60.85 -1.49
C VAL A 31 3.12 -60.16 -0.73
N ASP A 32 4.30 -60.78 -0.79
CA ASP A 32 5.55 -60.42 -0.13
C ASP A 32 6.27 -59.19 -0.71
N ASP A 33 7.09 -58.60 0.15
CA ASP A 33 8.42 -58.00 -0.04
C ASP A 33 8.70 -57.09 -1.25
N LEU A 34 8.87 -55.80 -0.95
CA LEU A 34 9.86 -54.90 -1.55
C LEU A 34 10.08 -53.71 -0.59
N TYR A 35 11.28 -53.56 0.00
CA TYR A 35 12.03 -52.29 0.27
C TYR A 35 13.11 -52.51 1.35
N PRO A 36 14.40 -52.23 1.09
CA PRO A 36 15.48 -52.41 2.05
C PRO A 36 15.63 -51.25 3.05
N ASN A 37 16.03 -51.61 4.27
CA ASN A 37 16.35 -50.76 5.42
C ASN A 37 17.69 -50.01 5.25
N GLU A 38 17.69 -48.72 4.92
CA GLU A 38 18.82 -47.80 5.19
C GLU A 38 18.32 -46.35 5.36
N ALA A 39 17.82 -45.97 6.54
CA ALA A 39 17.53 -44.56 6.86
C ALA A 39 17.36 -44.27 8.38
N LYS A 40 18.15 -44.89 9.27
CA LYS A 40 18.05 -44.62 10.72
C LYS A 40 19.30 -44.10 11.44
N ASP A 41 20.46 -44.02 10.78
CA ASP A 41 21.71 -43.64 11.48
C ASP A 41 22.29 -42.25 11.16
N CYS A 42 21.59 -41.40 10.41
CA CYS A 42 22.14 -40.09 10.01
C CYS A 42 21.58 -38.86 10.78
N THR A 43 20.58 -39.03 11.63
CA THR A 43 19.90 -37.93 12.34
C THR A 43 20.35 -37.74 13.79
N PHE A 44 20.92 -38.76 14.45
CA PHE A 44 21.35 -38.66 15.85
C PHE A 44 22.75 -38.07 16.04
N ALA A 45 23.68 -38.31 15.11
CA ALA A 45 25.05 -37.80 15.21
C ALA A 45 25.15 -36.28 15.05
N ARG A 46 24.28 -35.66 14.24
CA ARG A 46 24.31 -34.21 13.93
C ARG A 46 23.68 -33.32 15.01
N ALA A 47 22.81 -33.85 15.86
CA ALA A 47 22.21 -33.10 16.97
C ALA A 47 23.16 -32.94 18.17
N SER A 48 24.10 -33.88 18.35
CA SER A 48 25.06 -33.87 19.46
C SER A 48 26.18 -32.83 19.26
N GLU A 49 26.60 -32.56 18.02
CA GLU A 49 27.62 -31.54 17.72
C GLU A 49 27.07 -30.11 17.87
N ALA A 50 25.81 -29.86 17.50
CA ALA A 50 25.16 -28.56 17.66
C ALA A 50 24.98 -28.16 19.14
N TYR A 51 24.70 -29.14 20.01
CA TYR A 51 24.58 -28.92 21.45
C TYR A 51 25.92 -28.57 22.13
N GLN A 52 27.02 -29.19 21.68
CA GLN A 52 28.36 -28.90 22.22
C GLN A 52 28.92 -27.56 21.76
N LEU A 53 28.49 -27.06 20.59
CA LEU A 53 28.87 -25.73 20.09
C LEU A 53 28.18 -24.60 20.88
N LEU A 54 26.90 -24.78 21.22
CA LEU A 54 26.11 -23.83 22.01
C LEU A 54 26.59 -23.69 23.45
N LYS A 55 27.17 -24.76 24.02
CA LYS A 55 27.68 -24.77 25.39
C LYS A 55 28.98 -23.96 25.55
N ARG A 56 29.80 -23.84 24.49
CA ARG A 56 31.06 -23.07 24.53
C ARG A 56 30.87 -21.55 24.41
N THR A 57 29.71 -21.10 23.94
CA THR A 57 29.37 -19.67 23.81
C THR A 57 28.77 -19.05 25.08
N GLN A 58 28.45 -19.86 26.10
CA GLN A 58 27.83 -19.39 27.36
C GLN A 58 28.82 -19.03 28.48
N ASP A 59 30.09 -19.43 28.38
CA ASP A 59 31.10 -19.25 29.45
C ASP A 59 31.95 -17.96 29.32
N GLY A 60 31.60 -17.05 28.41
CA GLY A 60 32.29 -15.75 28.24
C GLY A 60 31.48 -14.60 28.84
N GLY A 61 31.64 -14.33 30.15
CA GLY A 61 30.91 -13.29 30.85
C GLY A 61 31.28 -11.86 30.43
N VAL A 62 30.28 -11.05 30.06
CA VAL A 62 30.30 -9.58 30.12
C VAL A 62 28.90 -9.11 30.53
N ALA A 63 28.81 -8.41 31.66
CA ALA A 63 27.60 -7.75 32.12
C ALA A 63 27.41 -6.42 31.36
N LEU A 64 26.18 -6.13 30.92
CA LEU A 64 25.78 -4.82 30.41
C LEU A 64 24.49 -4.39 31.13
N ASP A 65 24.62 -3.32 31.91
CA ASP A 65 23.52 -2.56 32.53
C ASP A 65 22.54 -2.08 31.46
N TRP A 66 21.24 -2.24 31.73
CA TRP A 66 20.14 -1.77 30.89
C TRP A 66 19.41 -0.61 31.60
N THR A 67 19.58 0.60 31.07
CA THR A 67 18.63 1.71 31.25
C THR A 67 18.16 2.16 29.86
N PRO A 68 16.85 2.31 29.59
CA PRO A 68 16.38 2.59 28.24
C PRO A 68 16.12 4.09 28.01
N SER A 69 16.77 4.63 26.97
CA SER A 69 16.32 5.79 26.20
C SER A 69 16.53 5.49 24.70
N TYR A 70 15.45 5.58 23.91
CA TYR A 70 15.35 5.36 22.45
C TYR A 70 15.91 6.57 21.63
N PRO A 71 16.20 6.52 20.29
CA PRO A 71 15.37 5.92 19.22
C PRO A 71 16.04 5.34 17.93
N SER A 72 15.18 4.73 17.10
CA SER A 72 15.29 4.36 15.65
C SER A 72 16.05 3.08 15.23
N GLN A 73 15.32 2.16 14.56
CA GLN A 73 15.83 0.91 13.98
C GLN A 73 16.79 1.11 12.79
N ALA A 74 17.03 2.33 12.33
CA ALA A 74 17.96 2.65 11.26
C ALA A 74 19.45 2.53 11.68
N MET A 75 19.76 2.56 12.97
CA MET A 75 21.14 2.36 13.46
C MET A 75 21.54 0.89 13.62
N ALA A 76 20.58 -0.03 13.82
CA ALA A 76 20.87 -1.46 13.99
C ALA A 76 21.42 -2.10 12.69
N LEU A 77 21.06 -1.57 11.51
CA LEU A 77 21.52 -2.04 10.21
C LEU A 77 22.98 -1.63 9.87
N ARG A 78 23.53 -0.59 10.51
CA ARG A 78 24.94 -0.21 10.32
C ARG A 78 25.91 -1.12 11.07
N SER A 79 25.47 -1.72 12.19
CA SER A 79 26.30 -2.64 12.98
C SER A 79 26.36 -4.05 12.37
N TYR A 80 25.32 -4.50 11.65
CA TYR A 80 25.31 -5.79 10.96
C TYR A 80 26.24 -5.84 9.73
N LYS A 81 26.46 -4.71 9.04
CA LYS A 81 27.38 -4.64 7.88
C LYS A 81 28.88 -4.73 8.25
N LYS A 82 29.26 -4.54 9.51
CA LYS A 82 30.66 -4.65 9.97
C LYS A 82 31.04 -6.01 10.58
N MET A 83 30.08 -6.86 10.92
CA MET A 83 30.36 -8.22 11.45
C MET A 83 30.31 -9.33 10.39
N GLY A 84 29.73 -9.09 9.21
CA GLY A 84 29.64 -10.07 8.12
C GLY A 84 30.89 -10.24 7.24
N ALA A 85 31.93 -9.41 7.43
CA ALA A 85 33.11 -9.40 6.56
C ALA A 85 34.32 -10.18 7.11
N ALA A 86 34.20 -10.87 8.26
CA ALA A 86 35.34 -11.51 8.93
C ALA A 86 35.27 -13.04 9.04
N LEU A 87 34.31 -13.71 8.39
CA LEU A 87 34.14 -15.18 8.52
C LEU A 87 34.11 -15.97 7.21
N VAL A 88 34.68 -15.42 6.13
CA VAL A 88 34.90 -16.17 4.87
C VAL A 88 36.37 -16.07 4.47
N SER A 89 37.24 -16.73 5.23
CA SER A 89 38.55 -17.17 4.74
C SER A 89 39.13 -18.21 5.69
N ARG A 90 38.98 -19.49 5.35
CA ARG A 90 39.93 -20.59 5.65
C ARG A 90 39.36 -21.94 5.22
N LEU A 91 40.15 -22.62 4.37
CA LEU A 91 40.22 -24.06 4.07
C LEU A 91 39.54 -24.58 2.79
N PRO A 92 40.15 -25.59 2.12
CA PRO A 92 40.45 -25.51 0.70
C PRO A 92 39.71 -26.51 -0.20
N LEU A 93 39.75 -26.17 -1.49
CA LEU A 93 39.47 -27.01 -2.66
C LEU A 93 40.14 -28.40 -2.59
N VAL A 94 39.33 -29.45 -2.78
CA VAL A 94 39.75 -30.70 -3.42
C VAL A 94 38.62 -31.16 -4.33
N GLY A 95 38.91 -31.30 -5.62
CA GLY A 95 37.98 -31.81 -6.62
C GLY A 95 38.04 -33.33 -6.75
N PHE A 96 36.99 -33.94 -7.29
CA PHE A 96 37.09 -35.11 -8.16
C PHE A 96 35.76 -35.39 -8.90
N CYS A 97 35.91 -36.00 -10.07
CA CYS A 97 34.92 -36.68 -10.93
C CYS A 97 34.06 -35.90 -11.94
N ARG A 98 34.56 -35.99 -13.18
CA ARG A 98 33.92 -35.86 -14.49
C ARG A 98 32.80 -36.88 -14.73
N SER A 99 31.92 -36.48 -15.66
CA SER A 99 31.35 -37.26 -16.78
C SER A 99 30.25 -38.28 -16.45
N LEU A 100 29.06 -38.08 -17.04
CA LEU A 100 28.42 -39.00 -18.01
C LEU A 100 27.03 -38.47 -18.42
N TYR A 101 26.90 -38.03 -19.68
CA TYR A 101 25.92 -38.44 -20.71
C TYR A 101 25.66 -37.33 -21.76
N PRO A 102 25.47 -37.71 -23.04
CA PRO A 102 25.78 -36.87 -24.20
C PRO A 102 24.57 -36.20 -24.85
N SER A 103 24.92 -35.19 -25.64
CA SER A 103 24.14 -34.46 -26.64
C SER A 103 23.29 -35.34 -27.55
N LEU A 104 22.03 -34.94 -27.74
CA LEU A 104 21.22 -35.35 -28.89
C LEU A 104 21.21 -34.24 -29.96
N SER A 105 21.63 -34.67 -31.14
CA SER A 105 21.79 -33.95 -32.40
C SER A 105 20.46 -33.57 -33.06
N GLN A 106 20.42 -32.37 -33.65
CA GLN A 106 19.45 -31.98 -34.68
C GLN A 106 19.76 -32.67 -36.03
N PRO A 107 18.75 -32.89 -36.89
CA PRO A 107 18.97 -33.00 -38.33
C PRO A 107 18.52 -31.72 -39.06
N SER A 108 19.44 -31.25 -39.89
CA SER A 108 19.29 -30.27 -40.97
C SER A 108 18.51 -30.83 -42.16
N THR A 109 17.66 -30.00 -42.79
CA THR A 109 17.38 -30.10 -44.23
C THR A 109 17.18 -28.70 -44.83
N GLN A 110 18.06 -28.32 -45.75
CA GLN A 110 17.87 -27.22 -46.71
C GLN A 110 17.08 -27.71 -47.93
N SER A 111 16.40 -26.80 -48.63
CA SER A 111 16.43 -26.51 -50.09
C SER A 111 15.05 -25.99 -50.61
N PRO A 112 14.91 -25.45 -51.85
CA PRO A 112 14.78 -24.00 -52.06
C PRO A 112 13.58 -23.62 -52.96
N TYR A 113 12.94 -22.47 -52.74
CA TYR A 113 12.12 -21.86 -53.81
C TYR A 113 12.30 -20.34 -53.86
N ARG A 114 12.83 -19.91 -55.01
CA ARG A 114 13.00 -18.55 -55.51
C ARG A 114 12.17 -18.48 -56.79
N LEU A 115 11.31 -17.47 -56.93
CA LEU A 115 10.61 -16.95 -58.12
C LEU A 115 9.53 -15.99 -57.56
N SER A 116 9.19 -14.81 -58.05
CA SER A 116 9.65 -13.89 -59.10
C SER A 116 8.77 -12.64 -58.95
N SER A 117 9.34 -11.44 -59.05
CA SER A 117 8.60 -10.16 -59.01
C SER A 117 7.98 -9.81 -60.37
N PRO A 118 6.84 -9.10 -60.41
CA PRO A 118 6.66 -8.02 -61.40
C PRO A 118 5.94 -6.78 -60.77
N PRO A 119 5.63 -5.68 -61.51
CA PRO A 119 6.36 -4.42 -61.43
C PRO A 119 5.60 -3.25 -60.78
N LEU A 120 6.34 -2.15 -60.62
CA LEU A 120 5.97 -0.83 -60.12
C LEU A 120 4.63 -0.25 -60.61
N GLY A 121 3.96 0.48 -59.70
CA GLY A 121 3.17 1.64 -60.09
C GLY A 121 1.96 1.95 -59.21
N ARG A 122 2.15 2.71 -58.12
CA ARG A 122 1.29 3.86 -57.74
C ARG A 122 1.86 4.59 -56.54
N SER A 123 2.13 5.87 -56.75
CA SER A 123 2.51 6.85 -55.74
C SER A 123 1.43 6.90 -54.66
N ILE A 124 1.77 6.45 -53.45
CA ILE A 124 1.04 6.77 -52.24
C ILE A 124 1.88 7.85 -51.56
N THR A 125 1.32 9.05 -51.47
CA THR A 125 1.84 10.15 -50.67
C THR A 125 1.92 9.68 -49.22
N THR A 126 3.10 9.23 -48.81
CA THR A 126 3.43 8.96 -47.42
C THR A 126 3.36 10.28 -46.67
N THR A 127 2.25 10.52 -45.97
CA THR A 127 2.21 11.53 -44.93
C THR A 127 3.25 11.12 -43.89
N GLN A 128 4.41 11.78 -43.90
CA GLN A 128 5.38 11.68 -42.82
C GLN A 128 4.65 12.10 -41.54
N LYS A 129 4.16 11.12 -40.77
CA LYS A 129 3.89 11.32 -39.35
C LYS A 129 5.19 11.85 -38.77
N ARG A 130 5.18 13.13 -38.39
CA ARG A 130 6.20 13.70 -37.52
C ARG A 130 6.23 12.83 -36.27
N PHE A 131 7.20 11.94 -36.18
CA PHE A 131 7.62 11.44 -34.88
C PHE A 131 8.15 12.68 -34.16
N SER A 132 7.35 13.22 -33.24
CA SER A 132 7.85 14.17 -32.24
C SER A 132 9.06 13.52 -31.59
N ASN A 133 10.14 14.27 -31.49
CA ASN A 133 11.42 13.76 -31.03
C ASN A 133 11.22 13.22 -29.60
N MET A 134 11.58 11.95 -29.33
CA MET A 134 11.42 11.35 -27.99
C MET A 134 12.21 12.11 -26.90
N SER A 135 13.16 12.98 -27.30
CA SER A 135 13.84 13.93 -26.41
C SER A 135 12.88 14.90 -25.71
N ASP A 136 11.71 15.16 -26.30
CA ASP A 136 10.83 16.26 -25.88
C ASP A 136 9.86 15.85 -24.75
N LEU A 137 9.85 14.56 -24.36
CA LEU A 137 8.99 14.01 -23.31
C LEU A 137 9.72 13.73 -21.98
N PHE A 138 10.89 14.34 -21.80
CA PHE A 138 11.67 14.21 -20.59
C PHE A 138 12.36 15.54 -20.26
N VAL A 139 12.47 15.83 -18.98
CA VAL A 139 13.25 16.97 -18.46
C VAL A 139 14.27 16.46 -17.45
N ASN A 140 15.47 17.03 -17.45
CA ASN A 140 16.45 16.77 -16.41
C ASN A 140 16.16 17.70 -15.24
N LEU A 141 15.92 17.12 -14.07
CA LEU A 141 15.67 17.88 -12.84
C LEU A 141 16.84 17.70 -11.87
N GLU A 142 17.12 18.76 -11.13
CA GLU A 142 17.99 18.78 -9.97
C GLU A 142 17.18 19.33 -8.80
N ALA A 143 16.85 18.45 -7.85
CA ALA A 143 16.04 18.81 -6.70
C ALA A 143 16.85 19.59 -5.66
N PRO A 144 16.19 20.33 -4.74
CA PRO A 144 16.88 21.10 -3.70
C PRO A 144 17.81 20.29 -2.79
N ASN A 145 17.56 18.98 -2.63
CA ASN A 145 18.42 18.05 -1.90
C ASN A 145 19.63 17.53 -2.72
N GLY A 146 19.84 18.04 -3.94
CA GLY A 146 20.95 17.69 -4.84
C GLY A 146 20.75 16.42 -5.68
N VAL A 147 19.61 15.73 -5.52
CA VAL A 147 19.31 14.54 -6.32
C VAL A 147 18.96 14.94 -7.75
N LYS A 148 19.64 14.31 -8.71
CA LYS A 148 19.46 14.54 -10.15
C LYS A 148 18.81 13.35 -10.79
N TYR A 149 17.76 13.59 -11.57
CA TYR A 149 17.05 12.53 -12.27
C TYR A 149 16.37 13.06 -13.53
N LYS A 150 16.02 12.14 -14.42
CA LYS A 150 15.34 12.45 -15.67
C LYS A 150 13.84 12.19 -15.49
N GLN A 151 13.06 13.25 -15.35
CA GLN A 151 11.61 13.19 -15.16
C GLN A 151 10.91 13.00 -16.50
N PRO A 152 10.13 11.92 -16.69
CA PRO A 152 9.22 11.82 -17.83
C PRO A 152 8.09 12.84 -17.72
N THR A 153 7.68 13.41 -18.85
CA THR A 153 6.59 14.39 -18.94
C THR A 153 5.42 13.91 -19.81
N GLY A 154 5.63 12.88 -20.63
CA GLY A 154 4.57 12.24 -21.41
C GLY A 154 3.68 11.31 -20.59
N LEU A 155 2.54 10.92 -21.16
CA LEU A 155 1.69 9.86 -20.62
C LEU A 155 2.38 8.51 -20.82
N PHE A 156 2.28 7.59 -19.85
CA PHE A 156 2.85 6.25 -19.99
C PHE A 156 1.78 5.28 -20.50
N ILE A 157 1.84 4.93 -21.78
CA ILE A 157 0.86 4.05 -22.44
C ILE A 157 1.63 2.96 -23.18
N ASN A 158 1.28 1.70 -22.92
CA ASN A 158 1.83 0.55 -23.65
C ASN A 158 3.38 0.47 -23.62
N ASN A 159 4.00 0.71 -22.45
CA ASN A 159 5.46 0.78 -22.24
C ASN A 159 6.19 1.92 -22.97
N GLU A 160 5.47 2.94 -23.42
CA GLU A 160 6.03 4.12 -24.05
C GLU A 160 5.55 5.39 -23.38
N PHE A 161 6.43 6.39 -23.32
CA PHE A 161 6.01 7.75 -23.02
C PHE A 161 5.54 8.40 -24.32
N VAL A 162 4.30 8.86 -24.34
CA VAL A 162 3.65 9.48 -25.50
C VAL A 162 3.16 10.88 -25.16
N PRO A 163 3.12 11.82 -26.13
CA PRO A 163 2.46 13.10 -25.89
C PRO A 163 0.96 12.88 -25.68
N GLY A 164 0.35 13.73 -24.86
CA GLY A 164 -1.12 13.81 -24.78
C GLY A 164 -1.73 14.16 -26.13
N SER A 165 -2.92 13.62 -26.41
CA SER A 165 -3.65 13.90 -27.64
C SER A 165 -4.21 15.32 -27.65
N SER A 166 -4.51 15.88 -26.48
CA SER A 166 -4.74 17.30 -26.31
C SER A 166 -3.42 18.04 -26.09
N LYS A 167 -3.41 19.35 -26.34
CA LYS A 167 -2.29 20.22 -25.95
C LYS A 167 -2.34 20.62 -24.46
N GLN A 168 -3.24 20.01 -23.68
CA GLN A 168 -3.37 20.35 -22.27
C GLN A 168 -2.22 19.77 -21.47
N THR A 169 -1.85 20.52 -20.44
CA THR A 169 -0.76 20.17 -19.53
C THR A 169 -1.18 20.43 -18.09
N ILE A 170 -0.44 19.82 -17.17
CA ILE A 170 -0.48 20.06 -15.75
C ILE A 170 0.91 20.51 -15.33
N THR A 171 0.99 21.65 -14.64
CA THR A 171 2.23 22.14 -14.05
C THR A 171 2.28 21.71 -12.59
N SER A 172 3.26 20.88 -12.24
CA SER A 172 3.58 20.55 -10.86
C SER A 172 4.27 21.75 -10.20
N ILE A 173 3.82 22.10 -9.00
CA ILE A 173 4.27 23.27 -8.23
C ILE A 173 4.84 22.76 -6.92
N ASP A 174 6.03 23.24 -6.55
CA ASP A 174 6.57 23.03 -5.22
C ASP A 174 5.73 23.81 -4.20
N PRO A 175 4.95 23.13 -3.32
CA PRO A 175 4.03 23.78 -2.41
C PRO A 175 4.72 24.66 -1.36
N ALA A 176 6.04 24.50 -1.16
CA ALA A 176 6.79 25.28 -0.20
C ALA A 176 7.32 26.59 -0.78
N THR A 177 7.51 26.65 -2.11
CA THR A 177 8.13 27.80 -2.78
C THR A 177 7.23 28.47 -3.82
N GLU A 178 6.12 27.82 -4.17
CA GLU A 178 5.19 28.19 -5.24
C GLU A 178 5.85 28.27 -6.63
N LYS A 179 6.99 27.60 -6.80
CA LYS A 179 7.73 27.54 -8.07
C LYS A 179 7.33 26.30 -8.85
N GLU A 180 7.34 26.42 -10.17
CA GLU A 180 7.14 25.27 -11.06
C GLU A 180 8.30 24.28 -10.91
N ILE A 181 7.97 22.99 -10.79
CA ILE A 181 8.93 21.88 -10.80
C ILE A 181 9.09 21.37 -12.23
N ALA A 182 7.98 20.92 -12.82
CA ALA A 182 7.92 20.41 -14.18
C ALA A 182 6.49 20.47 -14.73
N THR A 183 6.37 20.48 -16.05
CA THR A 183 5.09 20.44 -16.76
C THR A 183 4.94 19.09 -17.46
N VAL A 184 3.81 18.44 -17.24
CA VAL A 184 3.48 17.13 -17.81
C VAL A 184 2.24 17.20 -18.71
N HIS A 185 2.10 16.25 -19.62
CA HIS A 185 0.91 16.15 -20.46
C HIS A 185 -0.32 15.72 -19.64
N ALA A 186 -1.47 16.32 -19.95
CA ALA A 186 -2.76 15.96 -19.38
C ALA A 186 -3.57 15.11 -20.37
N ALA A 187 -4.03 13.95 -19.93
CA ALA A 187 -4.78 13.00 -20.73
C ALA A 187 -6.18 13.53 -21.05
N SER A 188 -6.55 13.48 -22.34
CA SER A 188 -7.92 13.66 -22.79
C SER A 188 -8.69 12.33 -22.77
N ALA A 189 -9.99 12.36 -23.11
CA ALA A 189 -10.77 11.14 -23.29
C ALA A 189 -10.17 10.19 -24.35
N ASP A 190 -9.53 10.72 -25.40
CA ASP A 190 -8.89 9.91 -26.44
C ASP A 190 -7.64 9.19 -25.90
N ASP A 191 -6.88 9.83 -25.00
CA ASP A 191 -5.72 9.21 -24.36
C ASP A 191 -6.15 8.11 -23.40
N VAL A 192 -7.25 8.32 -22.67
CA VAL A 192 -7.85 7.30 -21.81
C VAL A 192 -8.29 6.09 -22.65
N ASP A 193 -8.98 6.30 -23.78
CA ASP A 193 -9.39 5.22 -24.68
C ASP A 193 -8.17 4.43 -25.21
N LYS A 194 -7.10 5.10 -25.60
CA LYS A 194 -5.84 4.45 -26.02
C LYS A 194 -5.24 3.59 -24.90
N ALA A 195 -5.16 4.12 -23.68
CA ALA A 195 -4.62 3.40 -22.54
C ALA A 195 -5.47 2.18 -22.17
N VAL A 196 -6.80 2.31 -22.16
CA VAL A 196 -7.70 1.20 -21.88
C VAL A 196 -7.64 0.13 -22.97
N LYS A 197 -7.57 0.51 -24.25
CA LYS A 197 -7.38 -0.44 -25.36
C LYS A 197 -6.04 -1.18 -25.26
N ALA A 198 -4.96 -0.50 -24.88
CA ALA A 198 -3.66 -1.13 -24.62
C ALA A 198 -3.73 -2.13 -23.47
N ALA A 199 -4.34 -1.75 -22.34
CA ALA A 199 -4.56 -2.64 -21.20
C ALA A 199 -5.41 -3.85 -21.55
N HIS A 200 -6.47 -3.67 -22.33
CA HIS A 200 -7.33 -4.74 -22.79
C HIS A 200 -6.60 -5.72 -23.72
N ALA A 201 -5.81 -5.19 -24.66
CA ALA A 201 -4.98 -6.02 -25.53
C ALA A 201 -3.95 -6.84 -24.74
N ALA A 202 -3.27 -6.21 -23.76
CA ALA A 202 -2.32 -6.87 -22.88
C ALA A 202 -2.96 -7.97 -22.03
N PHE A 203 -4.18 -7.75 -21.53
CA PHE A 203 -4.92 -8.74 -20.73
C PHE A 203 -5.19 -10.04 -21.51
N HIS A 204 -5.41 -9.92 -22.82
CA HIS A 204 -5.65 -11.07 -23.70
C HIS A 204 -4.39 -11.66 -24.34
N ALA A 205 -3.27 -10.93 -24.30
CA ALA A 205 -2.01 -11.36 -24.90
C ALA A 205 -1.41 -12.57 -24.17
N PRO A 206 -0.84 -13.56 -24.89
CA PRO A 206 -0.19 -14.72 -24.26
C PRO A 206 0.93 -14.34 -23.30
N SER A 207 1.63 -13.23 -23.55
CA SER A 207 2.73 -12.73 -22.71
C SER A 207 2.31 -12.41 -21.28
N TRP A 208 1.02 -12.09 -21.04
CA TRP A 208 0.48 -11.84 -19.70
C TRP A 208 -0.52 -12.93 -19.28
N LYS A 209 -1.51 -13.22 -20.14
CA LYS A 209 -2.59 -14.19 -19.86
C LYS A 209 -2.09 -15.60 -19.54
N LYS A 210 -1.01 -16.05 -20.20
CA LYS A 210 -0.42 -17.38 -19.99
C LYS A 210 0.79 -17.36 -19.08
N MET A 211 1.16 -16.20 -18.52
CA MET A 211 2.30 -16.10 -17.62
C MET A 211 2.03 -16.90 -16.34
N PRO A 212 2.89 -17.88 -15.99
CA PRO A 212 2.75 -18.61 -14.74
C PRO A 212 2.76 -17.66 -13.54
N PRO A 213 1.90 -17.89 -12.52
CA PRO A 213 1.83 -16.99 -11.38
C PRO A 213 3.15 -16.70 -10.65
N PRO A 214 4.07 -17.68 -10.46
CA PRO A 214 5.38 -17.39 -9.89
C PRO A 214 6.24 -16.42 -10.71
N GLN A 215 6.08 -16.40 -12.04
CA GLN A 215 6.79 -15.44 -12.90
C GLN A 215 6.22 -14.02 -12.76
N ARG A 216 4.90 -13.88 -12.57
CA ARG A 216 4.29 -12.58 -12.22
C ARG A 216 4.82 -12.07 -10.89
N GLY A 217 4.85 -12.92 -9.86
CA GLY A 217 5.44 -12.59 -8.56
C GLY A 217 6.92 -12.18 -8.67
N ALA A 218 7.70 -12.85 -9.52
CA ALA A 218 9.10 -12.48 -9.77
C ALA A 218 9.24 -11.10 -10.42
N LEU A 219 8.38 -10.71 -11.37
CA LEU A 219 8.37 -9.35 -11.93
C LEU A 219 8.02 -8.30 -10.88
N MET A 220 7.06 -8.59 -9.99
CA MET A 220 6.70 -7.70 -8.89
C MET A 220 7.86 -7.53 -7.89
N ASN A 221 8.56 -8.60 -7.53
CA ASN A 221 9.75 -8.49 -6.68
C ASN A 221 10.86 -7.66 -7.34
N LYS A 222 11.12 -7.84 -8.64
CA LYS A 222 12.06 -6.99 -9.39
C LYS A 222 11.64 -5.52 -9.41
N LEU A 223 10.34 -5.24 -9.44
CA LEU A 223 9.83 -3.87 -9.33
C LEU A 223 10.12 -3.28 -7.95
N ALA A 224 9.90 -4.06 -6.88
CA ALA A 224 10.26 -3.64 -5.53
C ALA A 224 11.77 -3.38 -5.39
N ASP A 225 12.62 -4.26 -5.95
CA ASP A 225 14.08 -4.10 -5.95
C ASP A 225 14.51 -2.85 -6.75
N TYR A 226 13.88 -2.59 -7.90
CA TYR A 226 14.15 -1.39 -8.71
C TYR A 226 13.85 -0.10 -7.93
N ILE A 227 12.74 -0.09 -7.19
CA ILE A 227 12.34 1.05 -6.35
C ILE A 227 13.29 1.19 -5.16
N GLU A 228 13.64 0.09 -4.49
CA GLU A 228 14.56 0.06 -3.34
C GLU A 228 15.94 0.63 -3.72
N GLU A 229 16.51 0.19 -4.85
CA GLU A 229 17.78 0.72 -5.39
C GLU A 229 17.73 2.22 -5.70
N ARG A 230 16.53 2.77 -5.94
CA ARG A 230 16.30 4.18 -6.34
C ARG A 230 15.46 4.93 -5.31
N THR A 231 15.49 4.49 -4.06
CA THR A 231 14.68 5.05 -2.97
C THR A 231 14.81 6.58 -2.90
N GLN A 232 16.04 7.10 -2.98
CA GLN A 232 16.29 8.55 -2.94
C GLN A 232 15.58 9.30 -4.06
N MET A 233 15.54 8.75 -5.29
CA MET A 233 14.88 9.39 -6.43
C MET A 233 13.36 9.44 -6.22
N PHE A 234 12.75 8.33 -5.82
CA PHE A 234 11.30 8.26 -5.57
C PHE A 234 10.88 9.14 -4.39
N ALA A 235 11.61 9.08 -3.27
CA ALA A 235 11.36 9.91 -2.10
C ALA A 235 11.53 11.41 -2.40
N THR A 236 12.54 11.78 -3.19
CA THR A 236 12.73 13.17 -3.63
C THR A 236 11.54 13.66 -4.45
N SER A 237 11.07 12.85 -5.41
CA SER A 237 9.92 13.22 -6.23
C SER A 237 8.66 13.39 -5.39
N GLU A 238 8.40 12.49 -4.43
CA GLU A 238 7.25 12.59 -3.53
C GLU A 238 7.34 13.86 -2.67
N ALA A 239 8.45 14.07 -1.95
CA ALA A 239 8.61 15.23 -1.06
C ALA A 239 8.51 16.56 -1.80
N TRP A 240 9.07 16.65 -3.02
CA TRP A 240 9.05 17.88 -3.79
C TRP A 240 7.66 18.24 -4.32
N ASP A 241 6.95 17.25 -4.88
CA ASP A 241 5.66 17.42 -5.55
C ASP A 241 4.50 17.50 -4.53
N ASN A 242 4.56 16.73 -3.45
CA ASN A 242 3.53 16.71 -2.40
C ASN A 242 3.74 17.75 -1.30
N GLY A 243 4.99 18.05 -0.93
CA GLY A 243 5.33 18.92 0.20
C GLY A 243 5.57 18.21 1.53
N LYS A 244 5.35 16.89 1.63
CA LYS A 244 5.75 16.14 2.82
C LYS A 244 7.25 16.18 3.03
N ILE A 245 7.67 16.06 4.28
CA ILE A 245 9.07 15.99 4.68
C ILE A 245 9.78 14.80 4.03
N TYR A 246 10.99 15.04 3.54
CA TYR A 246 11.79 14.04 2.81
C TYR A 246 12.04 12.78 3.64
N ALA A 247 12.28 12.92 4.94
CA ALA A 247 12.51 11.78 5.83
C ALA A 247 11.31 10.83 5.89
N ASP A 248 10.08 11.36 5.89
CA ASP A 248 8.86 10.54 5.87
C ASP A 248 8.66 9.86 4.51
N ALA A 249 8.96 10.57 3.42
CA ALA A 249 8.91 9.99 2.08
C ALA A 249 9.93 8.84 1.92
N GLU A 250 11.16 9.04 2.39
CA GLU A 250 12.26 8.07 2.27
C GLU A 250 12.10 6.87 3.21
N GLY A 251 11.80 7.13 4.48
CA GLY A 251 11.74 6.11 5.53
C GLY A 251 10.35 5.49 5.75
N GLY A 252 9.30 6.12 5.25
CA GLY A 252 7.90 5.69 5.37
C GLY A 252 7.32 5.28 4.03
N ASP A 253 6.93 6.26 3.21
CA ASP A 253 6.15 6.04 1.98
C ASP A 253 6.81 5.06 1.00
N VAL A 254 8.09 5.25 0.67
CA VAL A 254 8.79 4.36 -0.28
C VAL A 254 9.01 2.97 0.32
N VAL A 255 9.24 2.88 1.62
CA VAL A 255 9.35 1.59 2.33
C VAL A 255 8.02 0.84 2.28
N GLU A 256 6.90 1.54 2.47
CA GLU A 256 5.56 0.96 2.36
C GLU A 256 5.27 0.46 0.94
N VAL A 257 5.67 1.21 -0.09
CA VAL A 257 5.55 0.80 -1.51
C VAL A 257 6.28 -0.52 -1.75
N ILE A 258 7.55 -0.61 -1.32
CA ILE A 258 8.39 -1.80 -1.48
C ILE A 258 7.75 -3.00 -0.77
N ASN A 259 7.34 -2.81 0.49
CA ASN A 259 6.75 -3.88 1.29
C ASN A 259 5.40 -4.34 0.76
N THR A 260 4.58 -3.42 0.26
CA THR A 260 3.27 -3.74 -0.33
C THR A 260 3.43 -4.55 -1.62
N ILE A 261 4.34 -4.15 -2.50
CA ILE A 261 4.61 -4.88 -3.74
C ILE A 261 5.17 -6.28 -3.42
N ARG A 262 6.12 -6.39 -2.47
CA ARG A 262 6.69 -7.69 -2.04
C ARG A 262 5.63 -8.60 -1.41
N TYR A 263 4.76 -8.05 -0.56
CA TYR A 263 3.65 -8.79 0.04
C TYR A 263 2.75 -9.43 -1.03
N TYR A 264 2.28 -8.63 -1.99
CA TYR A 264 1.42 -9.14 -3.05
C TYR A 264 2.14 -10.00 -4.10
N ALA A 265 3.45 -9.82 -4.29
CA ALA A 265 4.26 -10.73 -5.09
C ALA A 265 4.21 -12.16 -4.52
N GLY A 266 4.21 -12.31 -3.19
CA GLY A 266 4.06 -13.59 -2.50
C GLY A 266 2.67 -14.22 -2.65
N TRP A 267 1.64 -13.43 -2.97
CA TRP A 267 0.28 -13.91 -3.19
C TRP A 267 0.02 -14.39 -4.61
N ALA A 268 0.87 -14.05 -5.59
CA ALA A 268 0.60 -14.31 -7.01
C ALA A 268 0.23 -15.78 -7.29
N ASP A 269 0.84 -16.75 -6.60
CA ASP A 269 0.60 -18.19 -6.73
C ASP A 269 -0.24 -18.82 -5.59
N LYS A 270 -0.76 -18.00 -4.66
CA LYS A 270 -1.58 -18.45 -3.52
C LYS A 270 -3.06 -18.09 -3.63
N ILE A 271 -3.45 -17.46 -4.74
CA ILE A 271 -4.86 -17.19 -5.05
C ILE A 271 -5.52 -18.49 -5.52
N THR A 272 -6.24 -19.15 -4.61
CA THR A 272 -6.81 -20.48 -4.81
C THR A 272 -8.33 -20.46 -4.86
N GLY A 273 -8.91 -21.46 -5.53
CA GLY A 273 -10.33 -21.78 -5.43
C GLY A 273 -10.59 -22.85 -4.38
N GLN A 274 -11.83 -23.33 -4.32
CA GLN A 274 -12.29 -24.34 -3.37
C GLN A 274 -12.77 -25.58 -4.12
N THR A 275 -12.57 -26.76 -3.53
CA THR A 275 -13.36 -27.95 -3.89
C THR A 275 -14.59 -27.97 -3.01
N ILE A 276 -15.76 -28.23 -3.59
CA ILE A 276 -17.05 -28.14 -2.92
C ILE A 276 -17.67 -29.53 -2.89
N THR A 277 -18.00 -30.00 -1.69
CA THR A 277 -18.72 -31.26 -1.51
C THR A 277 -20.10 -31.14 -2.16
N ALA A 278 -20.34 -31.98 -3.17
CA ALA A 278 -21.60 -32.08 -3.89
C ALA A 278 -22.16 -33.51 -3.75
N ASN A 279 -23.20 -33.84 -4.53
CA ASN A 279 -23.68 -35.23 -4.59
C ASN A 279 -22.59 -36.18 -5.18
N PRO A 280 -22.67 -37.51 -4.93
CA PRO A 280 -21.61 -38.44 -5.30
C PRO A 280 -21.25 -38.50 -6.80
N ASN A 281 -22.18 -38.12 -7.68
CA ASN A 281 -22.00 -38.15 -9.13
C ASN A 281 -21.55 -36.79 -9.70
N LYS A 282 -20.97 -35.91 -8.86
CA LYS A 282 -20.62 -34.54 -9.24
C LYS A 282 -19.35 -34.08 -8.55
N LEU A 283 -18.40 -33.58 -9.33
CA LEU A 283 -17.30 -32.76 -8.83
C LEU A 283 -17.67 -31.28 -9.02
N ALA A 284 -17.60 -30.50 -7.94
CA ALA A 284 -17.77 -29.07 -7.99
C ALA A 284 -16.51 -28.38 -7.43
N TYR A 285 -16.03 -27.37 -8.13
CA TYR A 285 -14.91 -26.56 -7.66
C TYR A 285 -15.03 -25.12 -8.16
N THR A 286 -14.32 -24.19 -7.51
CA THR A 286 -14.25 -22.80 -7.94
C THR A 286 -12.90 -22.46 -8.54
N LEU A 287 -12.90 -21.49 -9.44
CA LEU A 287 -11.71 -20.82 -9.96
C LEU A 287 -11.76 -19.35 -9.53
N ARG A 288 -10.62 -18.80 -9.12
CA ARG A 288 -10.44 -17.34 -8.95
C ARG A 288 -9.76 -16.80 -10.20
N GLN A 289 -10.48 -15.97 -10.96
CA GLN A 289 -9.99 -15.42 -12.23
C GLN A 289 -9.81 -13.91 -12.14
N PRO A 290 -8.79 -13.30 -12.77
CA PRO A 290 -8.71 -11.84 -12.85
C PRO A 290 -9.97 -11.26 -13.52
N LEU A 291 -10.32 -10.04 -13.12
CA LEU A 291 -11.47 -9.32 -13.67
C LEU A 291 -11.22 -8.90 -15.12
N GLY A 292 -10.06 -8.29 -15.39
CA GLY A 292 -9.74 -7.72 -16.70
C GLY A 292 -8.93 -6.44 -16.59
N VAL A 293 -9.38 -5.39 -17.27
CA VAL A 293 -8.81 -4.04 -17.13
C VAL A 293 -9.39 -3.39 -15.89
N VAL A 294 -8.52 -2.90 -15.00
CA VAL A 294 -8.93 -2.16 -13.81
C VAL A 294 -8.52 -0.69 -13.93
N ALA A 295 -9.49 0.19 -13.74
CA ALA A 295 -9.27 1.63 -13.62
C ALA A 295 -8.93 1.97 -12.18
N GLN A 296 -7.82 2.67 -11.96
CA GLN A 296 -7.33 3.02 -10.64
C GLN A 296 -7.12 4.52 -10.56
N ILE A 297 -7.76 5.19 -9.60
CA ILE A 297 -7.66 6.63 -9.40
C ILE A 297 -7.14 6.87 -7.98
N ILE A 298 -6.01 7.57 -7.86
CA ILE A 298 -5.30 7.78 -6.59
C ILE A 298 -5.28 9.26 -6.19
N PRO A 299 -5.24 9.56 -4.88
CA PRO A 299 -5.16 10.92 -4.36
C PRO A 299 -3.71 11.43 -4.39
N TRP A 300 -3.54 12.65 -3.91
CA TRP A 300 -2.26 13.36 -3.90
C TRP A 300 -1.47 13.22 -2.59
N ASN A 301 -2.05 12.70 -1.51
CA ASN A 301 -1.45 12.78 -0.17
C ASN A 301 -0.36 11.72 0.10
N TYR A 302 -0.47 10.55 -0.55
CA TYR A 302 0.55 9.50 -0.59
C TYR A 302 0.60 8.87 -1.99
N PRO A 303 1.01 9.61 -3.04
CA PRO A 303 0.83 9.18 -4.43
C PRO A 303 1.40 7.78 -4.72
N LEU A 304 2.65 7.50 -4.32
CA LEU A 304 3.25 6.19 -4.59
C LEU A 304 2.66 5.08 -3.71
N ALA A 305 2.43 5.32 -2.42
CA ALA A 305 1.88 4.29 -1.53
C ALA A 305 0.46 3.90 -1.98
N MET A 306 -0.39 4.88 -2.31
CA MET A 306 -1.74 4.64 -2.85
C MET A 306 -1.70 3.92 -4.21
N ALA A 307 -0.68 4.19 -5.04
CA ALA A 307 -0.46 3.42 -6.25
C ALA A 307 -0.14 1.94 -5.93
N ALA A 308 0.76 1.69 -4.98
CA ALA A 308 1.18 0.34 -4.58
C ALA A 308 0.02 -0.50 -4.01
N TRP A 309 -0.84 0.12 -3.18
CA TRP A 309 -2.03 -0.51 -2.61
C TRP A 309 -2.99 -1.05 -3.68
N LYS A 310 -3.06 -0.35 -4.82
CA LYS A 310 -3.91 -0.72 -5.95
C LYS A 310 -3.22 -1.66 -6.93
N ILE A 311 -1.95 -1.42 -7.24
CA ILE A 311 -1.16 -2.19 -8.20
C ILE A 311 -0.88 -3.59 -7.69
N GLY A 312 -0.47 -3.72 -6.43
CA GLY A 312 -0.08 -4.99 -5.80
C GLY A 312 -1.12 -6.09 -6.01
N PRO A 313 -2.34 -5.97 -5.47
CA PRO A 313 -3.35 -7.03 -5.59
C PRO A 313 -3.84 -7.20 -7.03
N ALA A 314 -3.91 -6.12 -7.81
CA ALA A 314 -4.33 -6.19 -9.21
C ALA A 314 -3.39 -7.07 -10.05
N LEU A 315 -2.07 -6.85 -9.95
CA LEU A 315 -1.06 -7.64 -10.66
C LEU A 315 -0.96 -9.07 -10.13
N ALA A 316 -1.05 -9.26 -8.80
CA ALA A 316 -1.04 -10.59 -8.20
C ALA A 316 -2.16 -11.46 -8.78
N CYS A 317 -3.37 -10.91 -8.92
CA CYS A 317 -4.51 -11.57 -9.55
C CYS A 317 -4.40 -11.72 -11.08
N GLY A 318 -3.50 -10.98 -11.75
CA GLY A 318 -3.29 -11.04 -13.19
C GLY A 318 -4.12 -10.05 -14.01
N ASN A 319 -4.62 -8.98 -13.40
CA ASN A 319 -5.31 -7.90 -14.10
C ASN A 319 -4.32 -7.00 -14.87
N THR A 320 -4.84 -6.15 -15.75
CA THR A 320 -4.09 -5.03 -16.35
C THR A 320 -4.65 -3.70 -15.88
N ILE A 321 -3.82 -2.66 -15.84
CA ILE A 321 -4.10 -1.45 -15.06
C ILE A 321 -4.06 -0.22 -15.97
N VAL A 322 -5.06 0.66 -15.78
CA VAL A 322 -5.00 2.07 -16.20
C VAL A 322 -5.12 2.93 -14.96
N MET A 323 -4.02 3.57 -14.57
CA MET A 323 -3.93 4.41 -13.39
C MET A 323 -3.99 5.88 -13.76
N LYS A 324 -4.81 6.65 -13.04
CA LYS A 324 -4.88 8.11 -13.13
C LYS A 324 -4.44 8.70 -11.78
N ALA A 325 -3.36 9.47 -11.80
CA ALA A 325 -2.89 10.20 -10.62
C ALA A 325 -3.63 11.52 -10.44
N ALA A 326 -3.61 12.04 -9.21
CA ALA A 326 -4.10 13.36 -8.88
C ALA A 326 -3.26 14.45 -9.59
N GLU A 327 -3.93 15.49 -10.08
CA GLU A 327 -3.28 16.59 -10.80
C GLU A 327 -2.30 17.41 -9.95
N GLN A 328 -2.39 17.34 -8.62
CA GLN A 328 -1.48 18.03 -7.72
C GLN A 328 -0.10 17.36 -7.63
N THR A 329 -0.04 16.04 -7.83
CA THR A 329 1.19 15.25 -7.65
C THR A 329 1.46 14.30 -8.82
N PRO A 330 1.71 14.82 -10.03
CA PRO A 330 1.76 14.01 -11.23
C PRO A 330 3.13 13.37 -11.53
N LEU A 331 4.17 13.65 -10.75
CA LEU A 331 5.55 13.34 -11.15
C LEU A 331 5.96 11.89 -10.87
N SER A 332 5.72 11.43 -9.63
CA SER A 332 6.24 10.14 -9.15
C SER A 332 5.60 8.94 -9.86
N ILE A 333 4.34 9.06 -10.28
CA ILE A 333 3.65 7.99 -11.02
C ILE A 333 4.28 7.72 -12.40
N LEU A 334 4.84 8.74 -13.04
CA LEU A 334 5.51 8.58 -14.33
C LEU A 334 6.87 7.87 -14.15
N LEU A 335 7.58 8.13 -13.05
CA LEU A 335 8.77 7.37 -12.68
C LEU A 335 8.43 5.90 -12.42
N LEU A 336 7.26 5.62 -11.81
CA LEU A 336 6.77 4.25 -11.67
C LEU A 336 6.51 3.59 -13.03
N GLY A 337 5.91 4.31 -13.99
CA GLY A 337 5.77 3.83 -15.37
C GLY A 337 7.09 3.43 -16.01
N GLN A 338 8.13 4.26 -15.86
CA GLN A 338 9.49 3.93 -16.32
C GLN A 338 10.04 2.66 -15.64
N ALA A 339 9.79 2.48 -14.34
CA ALA A 339 10.19 1.26 -13.62
C ALA A 339 9.52 -0.01 -14.19
N PHE A 340 8.23 0.04 -14.51
CA PHE A 340 7.52 -1.08 -15.15
C PHE A 340 8.17 -1.51 -16.47
N LYS A 341 8.54 -0.53 -17.29
CA LYS A 341 9.24 -0.78 -18.55
C LYS A 341 10.61 -1.42 -18.32
N ASP A 342 11.41 -0.85 -17.43
CA ASP A 342 12.81 -1.26 -17.23
C ASP A 342 12.93 -2.64 -16.55
N VAL A 343 11.98 -2.99 -15.70
CA VAL A 343 11.86 -4.32 -15.09
C VAL A 343 11.43 -5.39 -16.10
N GLY A 344 10.78 -4.97 -17.19
CA GLY A 344 10.38 -5.86 -18.29
C GLY A 344 8.94 -6.39 -18.18
N PHE A 345 8.02 -5.62 -17.60
CA PHE A 345 6.59 -5.95 -17.70
C PHE A 345 6.14 -5.92 -19.18
N PRO A 346 5.23 -6.81 -19.62
CA PRO A 346 4.70 -6.76 -20.97
C PRO A 346 4.02 -5.41 -21.28
N PRO A 347 4.13 -4.90 -22.53
CA PRO A 347 3.47 -3.66 -22.94
C PRO A 347 1.96 -3.69 -22.64
N GLY A 348 1.47 -2.61 -22.03
CA GLY A 348 0.05 -2.40 -21.74
C GLY A 348 -0.42 -2.99 -20.42
N VAL A 349 0.39 -3.81 -19.73
CA VAL A 349 0.02 -4.34 -18.40
C VAL A 349 -0.21 -3.22 -17.38
N PHE A 350 0.59 -2.15 -17.46
CA PHE A 350 0.43 -0.94 -16.69
C PHE A 350 0.45 0.28 -17.62
N ASN A 351 -0.49 1.20 -17.39
CA ASN A 351 -0.57 2.47 -18.08
C ASN A 351 -0.82 3.56 -17.03
N ALA A 352 -0.06 4.64 -17.06
CA ALA A 352 -0.19 5.76 -16.13
C ALA A 352 -0.54 7.04 -16.88
N LEU A 353 -1.60 7.68 -16.41
CA LEU A 353 -2.16 8.90 -16.95
C LEU A 353 -2.13 10.01 -15.90
N ASN A 354 -1.62 11.17 -16.29
CA ASN A 354 -1.90 12.41 -15.58
C ASN A 354 -3.08 13.10 -16.28
N GLY A 355 -3.95 13.77 -15.55
CA GLY A 355 -5.07 14.51 -16.15
C GLY A 355 -6.03 15.04 -15.11
N TYR A 356 -6.78 16.09 -15.43
CA TYR A 356 -7.72 16.71 -14.50
C TYR A 356 -8.86 15.76 -14.13
N GLY A 357 -9.36 15.84 -12.89
CA GLY A 357 -10.46 15.01 -12.40
C GLY A 357 -11.67 14.98 -13.32
N GLY A 358 -12.12 16.15 -13.79
CA GLY A 358 -13.31 16.30 -14.65
C GLY A 358 -13.11 15.84 -16.11
N GLU A 359 -11.87 15.75 -16.59
CA GLU A 359 -11.58 15.46 -18.00
C GLU A 359 -11.17 14.01 -18.21
N ALA A 360 -10.23 13.49 -17.41
CA ALA A 360 -9.73 12.12 -17.55
C ALA A 360 -10.48 11.10 -16.68
N GLY A 361 -11.16 11.55 -15.60
CA GLY A 361 -11.86 10.67 -14.67
C GLY A 361 -13.11 10.01 -15.25
N PRO A 362 -14.13 10.79 -15.68
CA PRO A 362 -15.36 10.24 -16.25
C PRO A 362 -15.16 9.27 -17.43
N PRO A 363 -14.35 9.57 -18.47
CA PRO A 363 -14.16 8.64 -19.57
C PRO A 363 -13.51 7.33 -19.11
N LEU A 364 -12.64 7.36 -18.10
CA LEU A 364 -12.01 6.15 -17.56
C LEU A 364 -13.01 5.28 -16.79
N VAL A 365 -13.82 5.88 -15.91
CA VAL A 365 -14.84 5.17 -15.11
C VAL A 365 -15.93 4.57 -16.01
N GLN A 366 -16.35 5.31 -17.03
CA GLN A 366 -17.44 4.92 -17.91
C GLN A 366 -17.00 3.97 -19.04
N HIS A 367 -15.70 3.82 -19.30
CA HIS A 367 -15.21 3.04 -20.44
C HIS A 367 -15.78 1.61 -20.45
N PRO A 368 -16.30 1.11 -21.59
CA PRO A 368 -16.94 -0.21 -21.67
C PRO A 368 -16.00 -1.42 -21.58
N LEU A 369 -14.68 -1.19 -21.54
CA LEU A 369 -13.65 -2.24 -21.47
C LEU A 369 -12.98 -2.29 -20.08
N VAL A 370 -13.37 -1.39 -19.18
CA VAL A 370 -12.96 -1.41 -17.78
C VAL A 370 -13.95 -2.29 -17.03
N GLU A 371 -13.43 -3.26 -16.28
CA GLU A 371 -14.25 -4.23 -15.54
C GLU A 371 -14.47 -3.80 -14.07
N LYS A 372 -13.55 -3.00 -13.54
CA LYS A 372 -13.55 -2.56 -12.14
C LYS A 372 -12.90 -1.21 -11.97
N VAL A 373 -13.42 -0.42 -11.03
CA VAL A 373 -12.86 0.88 -10.63
C VAL A 373 -12.40 0.80 -9.17
N ALA A 374 -11.16 1.20 -8.89
CA ALA A 374 -10.68 1.46 -7.53
C ALA A 374 -10.38 2.95 -7.40
N PHE A 375 -11.00 3.62 -6.43
CA PHE A 375 -10.83 5.06 -6.20
C PHE A 375 -10.46 5.31 -4.76
N THR A 376 -9.45 6.16 -4.55
CA THR A 376 -9.19 6.76 -3.25
C THR A 376 -9.24 8.29 -3.39
N GLY A 377 -9.98 8.97 -2.52
CA GLY A 377 -10.12 10.42 -2.55
C GLY A 377 -11.37 10.94 -1.84
N SER A 378 -11.91 12.08 -2.26
CA SER A 378 -13.03 12.69 -1.54
C SER A 378 -14.33 11.88 -1.65
N THR A 379 -15.13 11.88 -0.58
CA THR A 379 -16.44 11.21 -0.50
C THR A 379 -17.38 11.64 -1.62
N ALA A 380 -17.42 12.94 -1.92
CA ALA A 380 -18.26 13.48 -2.99
C ALA A 380 -17.88 12.95 -4.38
N THR A 381 -16.59 12.78 -4.66
CA THR A 381 -16.12 12.18 -5.91
C THR A 381 -16.36 10.68 -5.92
N GLY A 382 -16.16 9.98 -4.80
CA GLY A 382 -16.47 8.55 -4.65
C GLY A 382 -17.94 8.24 -4.97
N ALA A 383 -18.88 9.05 -4.47
CA ALA A 383 -20.30 8.93 -4.78
C ALA A 383 -20.59 9.10 -6.28
N LYS A 384 -19.98 10.10 -6.94
CA LYS A 384 -20.11 10.31 -8.40
C LYS A 384 -19.52 9.13 -9.20
N ILE A 385 -18.42 8.55 -8.74
CA ILE A 385 -17.82 7.37 -9.37
C ILE A 385 -18.75 6.17 -9.26
N MET A 386 -19.34 5.94 -8.09
CA MET A 386 -20.34 4.89 -7.89
C MET A 386 -21.55 5.09 -8.82
N GLU A 387 -22.07 6.31 -8.92
CA GLU A 387 -23.15 6.67 -9.83
C GLU A 387 -22.80 6.33 -11.29
N MET A 388 -21.62 6.75 -11.75
CA MET A 388 -21.16 6.46 -13.12
C MET A 388 -20.93 4.96 -13.37
N ALA A 389 -20.35 4.24 -12.40
CA ALA A 389 -20.05 2.81 -12.49
C ALA A 389 -21.33 1.95 -12.56
N SER A 390 -22.42 2.42 -11.94
CA SER A 390 -23.71 1.73 -11.92
C SER A 390 -24.29 1.48 -13.33
N LYS A 391 -24.01 2.36 -14.29
CA LYS A 391 -24.51 2.26 -15.67
C LYS A 391 -24.04 0.99 -16.39
N THR A 392 -22.92 0.42 -15.94
CA THR A 392 -22.32 -0.80 -16.50
C THR A 392 -22.17 -1.89 -15.45
N LEU A 393 -22.77 -1.72 -14.26
CA LEU A 393 -22.67 -2.64 -13.12
C LEU A 393 -21.22 -3.04 -12.78
N LYS A 394 -20.27 -2.11 -12.93
CA LYS A 394 -18.86 -2.37 -12.65
C LYS A 394 -18.64 -2.57 -11.16
N ASN A 395 -17.73 -3.49 -10.82
CA ASN A 395 -17.29 -3.62 -9.44
C ASN A 395 -16.52 -2.36 -9.01
N ILE A 396 -16.68 -1.94 -7.76
CA ILE A 396 -16.03 -0.75 -7.20
C ILE A 396 -15.34 -1.05 -5.88
N THR A 397 -14.21 -0.40 -5.67
CA THR A 397 -13.59 -0.26 -4.35
C THR A 397 -13.40 1.23 -4.10
N LEU A 398 -13.96 1.74 -3.02
CA LEU A 398 -13.90 3.16 -2.66
C LEU A 398 -13.25 3.28 -1.30
N GLU A 399 -12.16 4.02 -1.23
CA GLU A 399 -11.56 4.50 0.02
C GLU A 399 -11.75 6.01 0.06
N THR A 400 -12.53 6.50 1.03
CA THR A 400 -12.88 7.93 1.10
C THR A 400 -12.49 8.54 2.44
N GLY A 401 -12.89 9.79 2.66
CA GLY A 401 -12.47 10.56 3.82
C GLY A 401 -12.91 9.97 5.16
N GLY A 402 -12.35 10.54 6.22
CA GLY A 402 -12.60 10.14 7.59
C GLY A 402 -12.83 11.31 8.53
N LYS A 403 -13.38 10.98 9.70
CA LYS A 403 -13.40 11.85 10.87
C LYS A 403 -13.07 11.03 12.11
N SER A 404 -11.92 10.35 12.03
CA SER A 404 -11.51 9.30 12.95
C SER A 404 -11.46 9.80 14.40
N PRO A 405 -12.17 9.15 15.33
CA PRO A 405 -12.09 9.47 16.75
C PRO A 405 -10.88 8.80 17.42
N LEU A 406 -10.30 9.48 18.40
CA LEU A 406 -9.32 8.92 19.33
C LEU A 406 -9.83 9.14 20.75
N LEU A 407 -10.05 8.04 21.47
CA LEU A 407 -10.64 8.03 22.80
C LEU A 407 -9.54 7.92 23.85
N VAL A 408 -9.49 8.86 24.79
CA VAL A 408 -8.53 8.87 25.90
C VAL A 408 -9.28 8.66 27.21
N PHE A 409 -9.15 7.46 27.78
CA PHE A 409 -9.71 7.14 29.10
C PHE A 409 -8.75 7.57 30.21
N SER A 410 -9.31 7.86 31.39
CA SER A 410 -8.56 8.38 32.54
C SER A 410 -7.55 7.41 33.16
N ASP A 411 -7.60 6.14 32.79
CA ASP A 411 -6.65 5.09 33.22
C ASP A 411 -5.53 4.83 32.20
N CYS A 412 -5.47 5.57 31.09
CA CYS A 412 -4.44 5.41 30.09
C CYS A 412 -3.04 5.81 30.59
N ASP A 413 -2.02 5.50 29.79
CA ASP A 413 -0.75 6.21 29.89
C ASP A 413 -0.91 7.58 29.21
N LEU A 414 -1.03 8.64 30.02
CA LEU A 414 -1.38 9.96 29.51
C LEU A 414 -0.28 10.56 28.62
N ASP A 415 0.99 10.29 28.91
CA ASP A 415 2.11 10.80 28.10
C ASP A 415 2.13 10.16 26.73
N GLU A 416 1.95 8.84 26.67
CA GLU A 416 1.84 8.13 25.40
C GLU A 416 0.57 8.53 24.64
N ALA A 417 -0.58 8.65 25.31
CA ALA A 417 -1.82 9.10 24.68
C ALA A 417 -1.66 10.48 24.03
N VAL A 418 -0.96 11.43 24.68
CA VAL A 418 -0.68 12.76 24.11
C VAL A 418 0.20 12.67 22.88
N LYS A 419 1.31 11.91 22.92
CA LYS A 419 2.24 11.77 21.80
C LYS A 419 1.59 11.11 20.59
N TRP A 420 0.89 10.00 20.80
CA TRP A 420 0.18 9.31 19.73
C TRP A 420 -0.97 10.15 19.17
N SER A 421 -1.69 10.89 20.02
CA SER A 421 -2.71 11.84 19.55
C SER A 421 -2.13 12.93 18.68
N HIS A 422 -0.97 13.50 19.06
CA HIS A 422 -0.26 14.52 18.29
C HIS A 422 0.16 13.95 16.93
N MET A 423 0.86 12.81 16.94
CA MET A 423 1.29 12.14 15.71
C MET A 423 0.09 11.84 14.79
N GLY A 424 -1.00 11.32 15.34
CA GLY A 424 -2.18 10.90 14.60
C GLY A 424 -2.92 12.00 13.83
N ILE A 425 -2.74 13.28 14.19
CA ILE A 425 -3.35 14.42 13.47
C ILE A 425 -2.32 15.37 12.84
N MET A 426 -1.08 15.38 13.32
CA MET A 426 -0.06 16.31 12.85
C MET A 426 0.86 15.70 11.79
N SER A 427 1.01 14.36 11.73
CA SER A 427 1.78 13.71 10.66
C SER A 427 1.22 14.01 9.27
N ASN A 428 2.09 14.07 8.26
CA ASN A 428 1.75 14.48 6.88
C ASN A 428 0.90 15.77 6.84
N GLN A 429 1.17 16.69 7.77
CA GLN A 429 0.46 17.96 7.94
C GLN A 429 -1.07 17.79 8.05
N GLY A 430 -1.53 16.67 8.62
CA GLY A 430 -2.94 16.33 8.77
C GLY A 430 -3.66 15.94 7.47
N GLN A 431 -2.92 15.75 6.38
CA GLN A 431 -3.42 15.29 5.08
C GLN A 431 -3.45 13.74 5.04
N ILE A 432 -4.14 13.13 6.01
CA ILE A 432 -4.28 11.68 6.18
C ILE A 432 -5.77 11.35 6.32
N CYS A 433 -6.30 10.41 5.53
CA CYS A 433 -7.72 10.03 5.59
C CYS A 433 -8.11 9.47 6.97
N THR A 434 -7.19 8.75 7.61
CA THR A 434 -7.35 8.19 8.96
C THR A 434 -6.96 9.14 10.08
N ALA A 435 -6.59 10.40 9.79
CA ALA A 435 -6.13 11.34 10.80
C ALA A 435 -7.13 11.38 11.98
N THR A 436 -6.61 11.21 13.20
CA THR A 436 -7.41 11.21 14.44
C THR A 436 -7.77 12.64 14.83
N SER A 437 -8.58 13.27 13.99
CA SER A 437 -8.93 14.69 14.05
C SER A 437 -9.99 15.02 15.11
N ARG A 438 -10.62 14.01 15.72
CA ARG A 438 -11.50 14.15 16.89
C ARG A 438 -10.88 13.46 18.10
N LEU A 439 -10.36 14.23 19.04
CA LEU A 439 -9.90 13.70 20.32
C LEU A 439 -11.06 13.76 21.31
N LEU A 440 -11.49 12.60 21.78
CA LEU A 440 -12.50 12.44 22.81
C LEU A 440 -11.76 12.10 24.10
N VAL A 441 -11.82 12.96 25.11
CA VAL A 441 -10.98 12.83 26.31
C VAL A 441 -11.86 12.81 27.55
N GLN A 442 -11.61 11.83 28.43
CA GLN A 442 -12.41 11.68 29.65
C GLN A 442 -12.23 12.88 30.58
N ASP A 443 -13.33 13.38 31.13
CA ASP A 443 -13.44 14.57 31.98
C ASP A 443 -12.31 14.71 33.02
N LYS A 444 -11.98 13.63 33.73
CA LYS A 444 -10.98 13.58 34.81
C LYS A 444 -9.57 13.94 34.37
N VAL A 445 -9.22 13.72 33.09
CA VAL A 445 -7.87 13.97 32.55
C VAL A 445 -7.86 15.05 31.46
N TYR A 446 -9.01 15.64 31.12
CA TYR A 446 -9.12 16.57 29.99
C TYR A 446 -8.19 17.78 30.11
N ASP A 447 -8.21 18.49 31.23
CA ASP A 447 -7.47 19.76 31.34
C ASP A 447 -5.95 19.50 31.26
N GLU A 448 -5.48 18.42 31.90
CA GLU A 448 -4.08 17.98 31.84
C GLU A 448 -3.68 17.52 30.44
N PHE A 449 -4.53 16.72 29.78
CA PHE A 449 -4.32 16.27 28.41
C PHE A 449 -4.22 17.46 27.45
N VAL A 450 -5.17 18.39 27.49
CA VAL A 450 -5.20 19.56 26.59
C VAL A 450 -3.94 20.40 26.77
N HIS A 451 -3.53 20.66 28.02
CA HIS A 451 -2.30 21.40 28.31
C HIS A 451 -1.07 20.70 27.70
N ARG A 452 -0.89 19.39 27.97
CA ARG A 452 0.24 18.61 27.44
C ARG A 452 0.22 18.48 25.92
N PHE A 453 -0.96 18.36 25.33
CA PHE A 453 -1.14 18.27 23.88
C PHE A 453 -0.75 19.57 23.18
N ILE A 454 -1.16 20.72 23.72
CA ILE A 454 -0.76 22.03 23.20
C ILE A 454 0.77 22.20 23.28
N GLU A 455 1.37 21.81 24.41
CA GLU A 455 2.83 21.92 24.59
C GLU A 455 3.59 20.99 23.64
N THR A 456 3.14 19.75 23.50
CA THR A 456 3.70 18.78 22.54
C THR A 456 3.57 19.31 21.12
N THR A 457 2.41 19.88 20.77
CA THR A 457 2.18 20.48 19.45
C THR A 457 3.15 21.64 19.20
N LYS A 458 3.34 22.55 20.15
CA LYS A 458 4.27 23.69 19.99
C LYS A 458 5.73 23.26 19.87
N THR A 459 6.13 22.24 20.60
CA THR A 459 7.53 21.79 20.68
C THR A 459 7.92 20.87 19.51
N VAL A 460 7.02 19.98 19.10
CA VAL A 460 7.28 18.97 18.06
C VAL A 460 6.90 19.46 16.68
N SER A 461 5.76 20.14 16.50
CA SER A 461 5.27 20.57 15.17
C SER A 461 5.99 21.81 14.62
N LYS A 462 7.30 21.67 14.38
CA LYS A 462 8.08 22.66 13.65
C LYS A 462 7.66 22.67 12.19
N VAL A 463 7.03 23.77 11.75
CA VAL A 463 6.60 23.94 10.35
C VAL A 463 7.74 24.59 9.55
N GLY A 464 8.07 24.02 8.39
CA GLY A 464 9.21 24.46 7.59
C GLY A 464 9.30 23.75 6.24
N HIS A 465 10.41 23.94 5.52
CA HIS A 465 10.59 23.28 4.23
C HIS A 465 10.76 21.77 4.41
N GLN A 466 10.26 21.01 3.43
CA GLN A 466 10.33 19.55 3.37
C GLN A 466 11.77 18.99 3.37
N TRP A 467 12.76 19.85 3.09
CA TRP A 467 14.17 19.51 3.00
C TRP A 467 14.93 19.70 4.32
N ASP A 468 14.37 20.45 5.27
CA ASP A 468 15.03 20.75 6.53
C ASP A 468 14.87 19.60 7.53
N SER A 469 15.98 19.13 8.12
CA SER A 469 15.98 17.99 9.04
C SER A 469 15.21 18.21 10.35
N GLU A 470 14.99 19.48 10.71
CA GLU A 470 14.25 19.88 11.91
C GLU A 470 12.75 20.08 11.65
N THR A 471 12.32 20.07 10.39
CA THR A 471 10.91 20.23 10.03
C THR A 471 10.16 18.96 10.38
N TYR A 472 9.05 19.11 11.11
CA TYR A 472 8.07 18.06 11.33
C TYR A 472 6.89 18.18 10.35
N GLN A 473 6.57 19.40 9.91
CA GLN A 473 5.44 19.66 9.02
C GLN A 473 5.83 20.55 7.83
N GLY A 474 5.63 20.04 6.62
CA GLY A 474 5.76 20.79 5.38
C GLY A 474 4.56 21.72 5.09
N PRO A 475 4.48 22.25 3.86
CA PRO A 475 3.30 22.97 3.38
C PRO A 475 2.12 22.02 3.08
N GLN A 476 0.93 22.59 2.94
CA GLN A 476 -0.22 21.90 2.33
C GLN A 476 0.02 21.72 0.83
N VAL A 477 -0.53 20.67 0.22
CA VAL A 477 -0.20 20.29 -1.16
C VAL A 477 -0.49 21.37 -2.21
N SER A 478 -1.45 22.27 -1.95
CA SER A 478 -1.89 23.26 -2.93
C SER A 478 -2.52 24.48 -2.28
N ARG A 479 -2.60 25.57 -3.05
CA ARG A 479 -3.33 26.79 -2.66
C ARG A 479 -4.79 26.51 -2.31
N GLN A 480 -5.47 25.66 -3.10
CA GLN A 480 -6.87 25.31 -2.85
C GLN A 480 -7.05 24.60 -1.50
N GLN A 481 -6.15 23.66 -1.17
CA GLN A 481 -6.23 22.94 0.10
C GLN A 481 -5.91 23.86 1.29
N TYR A 482 -4.90 24.72 1.14
CA TYR A 482 -4.56 25.76 2.11
C TYR A 482 -5.74 26.69 2.40
N ASP A 483 -6.38 27.25 1.37
CA ASP A 483 -7.52 28.16 1.55
C ASP A 483 -8.71 27.44 2.20
N ARG A 484 -8.98 26.18 1.81
CA ARG A 484 -10.02 25.34 2.44
C ARG A 484 -9.78 25.15 3.93
N ILE A 485 -8.56 24.83 4.34
CA ILE A 485 -8.25 24.61 5.76
C ILE A 485 -8.45 25.91 6.57
N LEU A 486 -7.99 27.04 6.04
CA LEU A 486 -8.20 28.35 6.69
C LEU A 486 -9.68 28.72 6.77
N GLU A 487 -10.49 28.34 5.79
CA GLU A 487 -11.93 28.51 5.83
C GLU A 487 -12.56 27.69 6.97
N TYR A 488 -12.19 26.42 7.14
CA TYR A 488 -12.68 25.60 8.27
C TYR A 488 -12.27 26.15 9.63
N ILE A 489 -11.06 26.72 9.73
CA ILE A 489 -10.62 27.40 10.95
C ILE A 489 -11.52 28.61 11.25
N LYS A 490 -11.92 29.38 10.24
CA LYS A 490 -12.89 30.49 10.42
C LYS A 490 -14.27 29.97 10.83
N ILE A 491 -14.74 28.89 10.19
CA ILE A 491 -16.01 28.23 10.52
C ILE A 491 -16.03 27.81 11.99
N GLY A 492 -14.99 27.11 12.46
CA GLY A 492 -14.88 26.68 13.86
C GLY A 492 -15.01 27.85 14.84
N LYS A 493 -14.29 28.96 14.60
CA LYS A 493 -14.41 30.17 15.42
C LYS A 493 -15.82 30.76 15.40
N SER A 494 -16.46 30.79 14.22
CA SER A 494 -17.81 31.35 14.06
C SER A 494 -18.92 30.51 14.69
N GLU A 495 -18.71 29.19 14.80
CA GLU A 495 -19.65 28.27 15.43
C GLU A 495 -19.44 28.14 16.94
N GLY A 496 -18.47 28.89 17.51
CA GLY A 496 -18.24 28.98 18.95
C GLY A 496 -17.18 28.02 19.50
N ALA A 497 -16.37 27.37 18.66
CA ALA A 497 -15.23 26.59 19.12
C ALA A 497 -14.14 27.51 19.71
N THR A 498 -13.54 27.10 20.82
CA THR A 498 -12.44 27.84 21.46
C THR A 498 -11.13 27.54 20.74
N LEU A 499 -10.49 28.54 20.14
CA LEU A 499 -9.17 28.38 19.53
C LEU A 499 -8.08 28.37 20.62
N LEU A 500 -7.51 27.19 20.90
CA LEU A 500 -6.50 27.01 21.95
C LEU A 500 -5.07 27.21 21.45
N ALA A 501 -4.80 26.89 20.18
CA ALA A 501 -3.50 27.10 19.54
C ALA A 501 -3.63 27.22 18.02
N GLY A 502 -2.68 27.93 17.40
CA GLY A 502 -2.58 28.09 15.94
C GLY A 502 -3.74 28.86 15.31
N GLY A 503 -4.29 28.30 14.24
CA GLY A 503 -5.48 28.85 13.57
C GLY A 503 -5.19 30.03 12.64
N GLN A 504 -3.97 30.13 12.13
CA GLN A 504 -3.50 31.13 11.17
C GLN A 504 -2.49 30.53 10.18
N PRO A 505 -2.19 31.21 9.07
CA PRO A 505 -0.97 30.96 8.29
C PRO A 505 0.29 31.06 9.17
N VAL A 506 1.34 30.29 8.86
CA VAL A 506 2.62 30.41 9.59
C VAL A 506 3.22 31.80 9.39
N ASP A 507 3.28 32.26 8.14
CA ASP A 507 3.66 33.62 7.77
C ASP A 507 2.99 34.00 6.44
N ALA A 508 1.93 34.80 6.49
CA ALA A 508 1.17 35.19 5.30
C ALA A 508 1.94 36.10 4.33
N SER A 509 3.10 36.63 4.74
CA SER A 509 3.96 37.46 3.89
C SER A 509 4.97 36.65 3.09
N LYS A 510 5.17 35.38 3.44
CA LYS A 510 6.09 34.46 2.77
C LYS A 510 5.34 33.54 1.82
N LYS A 511 6.10 33.03 0.84
CA LYS A 511 5.61 32.01 -0.08
C LYS A 511 5.44 30.68 0.63
N GLY A 512 4.59 29.85 0.04
CA GLY A 512 4.35 28.48 0.44
C GLY A 512 3.06 28.32 1.24
N PHE A 513 2.48 27.13 1.14
CA PHE A 513 1.14 26.85 1.63
C PHE A 513 1.13 26.38 3.09
N PHE A 514 1.76 27.13 4.00
CA PHE A 514 2.00 26.72 5.38
C PHE A 514 0.88 27.14 6.35
N VAL A 515 0.24 26.17 6.99
CA VAL A 515 -0.81 26.38 8.01
C VAL A 515 -0.26 26.01 9.39
N GLN A 516 -0.52 26.83 10.40
CA GLN A 516 -0.15 26.51 11.78
C GLN A 516 -0.92 25.28 12.31
N PRO A 517 -0.28 24.40 13.09
CA PRO A 517 -0.95 23.36 13.87
C PRO A 517 -2.05 23.98 14.72
N THR A 518 -3.28 23.54 14.52
CA THR A 518 -4.45 24.21 15.08
C THR A 518 -5.19 23.28 16.04
N VAL A 519 -5.48 23.79 17.23
CA VAL A 519 -6.17 23.06 18.29
C VAL A 519 -7.43 23.82 18.67
N PHE A 520 -8.58 23.19 18.50
CA PHE A 520 -9.86 23.66 19.02
C PHE A 520 -10.27 22.85 20.25
N GLY A 521 -10.66 23.55 21.31
CA GLY A 521 -11.33 22.99 22.48
C GLY A 521 -12.79 23.42 22.56
N ASP A 522 -13.51 22.86 23.54
CA ASP A 522 -14.92 23.15 23.82
C ASP A 522 -15.83 22.97 22.58
N VAL A 523 -15.50 21.98 21.74
CA VAL A 523 -16.21 21.72 20.49
C VAL A 523 -17.45 20.87 20.75
N HIS A 524 -18.61 21.34 20.29
CA HIS A 524 -19.85 20.56 20.34
C HIS A 524 -20.02 19.68 19.09
N HIS A 525 -20.62 18.50 19.25
CA HIS A 525 -20.72 17.47 18.20
C HIS A 525 -21.54 17.87 16.94
N GLN A 526 -22.32 18.95 17.02
CA GLN A 526 -23.03 19.54 15.88
C GLN A 526 -22.18 20.52 15.05
N MET A 527 -21.02 20.97 15.53
CA MET A 527 -20.16 21.91 14.78
C MET A 527 -19.62 21.23 13.53
N ARG A 528 -19.48 21.98 12.44
CA ARG A 528 -18.92 21.47 11.18
C ARG A 528 -17.48 20.99 11.36
N VAL A 529 -16.67 21.67 12.18
CA VAL A 529 -15.30 21.22 12.49
C VAL A 529 -15.25 19.87 13.24
N PHE A 530 -16.35 19.46 13.89
CA PHE A 530 -16.49 18.12 14.46
C PHE A 530 -17.01 17.11 13.45
N ARG A 531 -17.90 17.50 12.52
CA ARG A 531 -18.56 16.56 11.59
C ARG A 531 -17.83 16.35 10.27
N GLU A 532 -17.19 17.38 9.75
CA GLU A 532 -16.63 17.43 8.40
C GLU A 532 -15.11 17.20 8.41
N GLU A 533 -14.64 16.55 7.35
CA GLU A 533 -13.21 16.33 7.10
C GLU A 533 -12.56 17.63 6.59
N ILE A 534 -11.58 18.12 7.38
CA ILE A 534 -10.81 19.33 7.07
C ILE A 534 -9.61 18.97 6.19
N PHE A 535 -8.96 17.84 6.49
CA PHE A 535 -7.78 17.31 5.77
C PHE A 535 -6.57 18.26 5.84
N GLY A 536 -6.25 18.67 7.07
CA GLY A 536 -5.15 19.57 7.41
C GLY A 536 -4.81 19.46 8.89
N PRO A 537 -3.84 20.23 9.42
CA PRO A 537 -3.30 20.06 10.76
C PRO A 537 -4.22 20.71 11.81
N VAL A 538 -5.48 20.30 11.85
CA VAL A 538 -6.55 20.87 12.68
C VAL A 538 -7.23 19.76 13.48
N VAL A 539 -7.14 19.86 14.80
CA VAL A 539 -7.75 18.91 15.74
C VAL A 539 -8.86 19.57 16.54
N VAL A 540 -9.91 18.81 16.85
CA VAL A 540 -10.94 19.18 17.82
C VAL A 540 -10.85 18.27 19.04
N ILE A 541 -11.00 18.84 20.24
CA ILE A 541 -10.97 18.11 21.51
C ILE A 541 -12.31 18.30 22.23
N THR A 542 -12.95 17.20 22.60
CA THR A 542 -14.27 17.16 23.25
C THR A 542 -14.23 16.25 24.48
N LYS A 543 -14.90 16.67 25.57
CA LYS A 543 -15.03 15.89 26.81
C LYS A 543 -16.04 14.74 26.67
N PHE A 544 -15.83 13.66 27.41
CA PHE A 544 -16.86 12.66 27.73
C PHE A 544 -16.73 12.23 29.19
N SER A 545 -17.79 11.66 29.77
CA SER A 545 -17.86 11.27 31.18
C SER A 545 -17.93 9.76 31.38
N SER A 546 -18.46 9.02 30.39
CA SER A 546 -18.63 7.55 30.45
C SER A 546 -18.21 6.84 29.17
N GLU A 547 -17.94 5.53 29.26
CA GLU A 547 -17.65 4.65 28.10
C GLU A 547 -18.79 4.68 27.06
N GLU A 548 -20.05 4.68 27.52
CA GLU A 548 -21.23 4.78 26.66
C GLU A 548 -21.28 6.12 25.90
N GLU A 549 -21.03 7.23 26.59
CA GLU A 549 -20.98 8.55 25.97
C GLU A 549 -19.83 8.65 24.94
N ALA A 550 -18.66 8.09 25.26
CA ALA A 550 -17.52 8.05 24.35
C ALA A 550 -17.86 7.33 23.04
N LEU A 551 -18.50 6.15 23.13
CA LEU A 551 -18.94 5.37 21.98
C LEU A 551 -20.00 6.13 21.16
N LYS A 552 -20.98 6.75 21.83
CA LYS A 552 -22.01 7.56 21.16
C LYS A 552 -21.39 8.72 20.37
N LEU A 553 -20.46 9.46 20.96
CA LEU A 553 -19.76 10.56 20.29
C LEU A 553 -18.85 10.06 19.16
N ALA A 554 -18.14 8.95 19.37
CA ALA A 554 -17.28 8.34 18.36
C ALA A 554 -18.09 7.93 17.12
N ASN A 555 -19.24 7.28 17.32
CA ASN A 555 -20.08 6.75 16.25
C ASN A 555 -21.02 7.79 15.63
N ASP A 556 -21.26 8.95 16.26
CA ASP A 556 -21.98 10.11 15.67
C ASP A 556 -21.14 10.81 14.59
N SER A 557 -20.93 10.10 13.50
CA SER A 557 -20.29 10.56 12.28
C SER A 557 -20.86 9.78 11.09
N THR A 558 -20.92 10.43 9.93
CA THR A 558 -21.18 9.75 8.65
C THR A 558 -19.99 8.89 8.21
N TYR A 559 -18.83 9.10 8.82
CA TYR A 559 -17.58 8.40 8.53
C TYR A 559 -17.32 7.26 9.52
N GLY A 560 -16.44 6.34 9.10
CA GLY A 560 -16.04 5.17 9.87
C GLY A 560 -14.77 4.54 9.31
N LEU A 561 -13.70 5.33 9.13
CA LEU A 561 -12.44 4.84 8.56
C LEU A 561 -11.53 4.21 9.62
N GLY A 562 -10.92 5.04 10.47
CA GLY A 562 -10.09 4.60 11.59
C GLY A 562 -10.63 5.09 12.93
N ALA A 563 -10.15 4.47 14.01
CA ALA A 563 -10.35 4.93 15.38
C ALA A 563 -9.19 4.49 16.28
N ALA A 564 -8.94 5.20 17.37
CA ALA A 564 -7.93 4.80 18.35
C ALA A 564 -8.50 4.85 19.78
N VAL A 565 -8.03 3.96 20.65
CA VAL A 565 -8.49 3.83 22.03
C VAL A 565 -7.28 3.73 22.97
N PHE A 566 -7.19 4.65 23.93
CA PHE A 566 -6.13 4.69 24.94
C PHE A 566 -6.71 4.36 26.32
N THR A 567 -6.30 3.22 26.86
CA THR A 567 -6.70 2.72 28.19
C THR A 567 -5.75 1.59 28.63
N LYS A 568 -5.52 1.46 29.94
CA LYS A 568 -4.80 0.30 30.51
C LYS A 568 -5.74 -0.87 30.82
N ASP A 569 -7.05 -0.65 30.81
CA ASP A 569 -8.05 -1.69 30.95
C ASP A 569 -8.23 -2.42 29.61
N VAL A 570 -7.67 -3.63 29.52
CA VAL A 570 -7.72 -4.46 28.30
C VAL A 570 -9.15 -4.91 28.00
N GLU A 571 -9.98 -5.14 29.01
CA GLU A 571 -11.38 -5.52 28.77
C GLU A 571 -12.15 -4.35 28.16
N ARG A 572 -11.95 -3.12 28.67
CA ARG A 572 -12.48 -1.91 28.06
C ARG A 572 -11.98 -1.75 26.63
N ALA A 573 -10.68 -1.90 26.40
CA ALA A 573 -10.09 -1.73 25.07
C ALA A 573 -10.80 -2.61 24.04
N HIS A 574 -11.02 -3.89 24.37
CA HIS A 574 -11.72 -4.82 23.49
C HIS A 574 -13.21 -4.53 23.34
N ARG A 575 -13.93 -4.14 24.41
CA ARG A 575 -15.34 -3.74 24.32
C ARG A 575 -15.52 -2.53 23.41
N VAL A 576 -14.73 -1.47 23.64
CA VAL A 576 -14.79 -0.24 22.84
C VAL A 576 -14.40 -0.52 21.39
N ALA A 577 -13.35 -1.32 21.15
CA ALA A 577 -12.95 -1.67 19.79
C ALA A 577 -14.00 -2.50 19.03
N ALA A 578 -14.78 -3.33 19.72
CA ALA A 578 -15.87 -4.09 19.10
C ALA A 578 -17.08 -3.23 18.73
N GLU A 579 -17.37 -2.18 19.51
CA GLU A 579 -18.56 -1.34 19.36
C GLU A 579 -18.33 -0.08 18.51
N ILE A 580 -17.08 0.35 18.32
CA ILE A 580 -16.76 1.52 17.51
C ILE A 580 -16.92 1.20 16.01
N GLU A 581 -17.69 2.02 15.31
CA GLU A 581 -18.05 1.81 13.91
C GLU A 581 -16.95 2.37 12.99
N ALA A 582 -15.79 1.71 13.00
CA ALA A 582 -14.64 2.02 12.15
C ALA A 582 -14.11 0.78 11.43
N GLY A 583 -13.52 0.98 10.26
CA GLY A 583 -12.86 -0.08 9.51
C GLY A 583 -11.60 -0.62 10.17
N MET A 584 -10.90 0.25 10.91
CA MET A 584 -9.69 -0.09 11.67
C MET A 584 -9.76 0.54 13.06
N VAL A 585 -9.26 -0.17 14.06
CA VAL A 585 -9.17 0.30 15.45
C VAL A 585 -7.80 0.00 16.01
N TRP A 586 -7.09 1.05 16.45
CA TRP A 586 -5.82 0.92 17.17
C TRP A 586 -6.06 1.00 18.68
N ILE A 587 -5.40 0.11 19.43
CA ILE A 587 -5.43 0.13 20.90
C ILE A 587 -4.05 0.56 21.38
N ASN A 588 -3.98 1.69 22.07
CA ASN A 588 -2.75 2.31 22.59
C ASN A 588 -1.69 2.65 21.52
N SER A 589 -2.11 2.88 20.26
CA SER A 589 -1.33 3.46 19.16
C SER A 589 -2.25 4.16 18.16
N THR A 590 -1.72 4.66 17.04
CA THR A 590 -2.52 5.17 15.90
C THR A 590 -1.70 5.21 14.62
N GLN A 591 -2.36 5.21 13.47
CA GLN A 591 -1.76 5.34 12.12
C GLN A 591 -0.82 4.22 11.66
N ASP A 592 -0.55 3.21 12.48
CA ASP A 592 0.18 2.03 12.02
C ASP A 592 -0.61 1.32 10.91
N SER A 593 0.08 1.02 9.81
CA SER A 593 -0.48 0.34 8.63
C SER A 593 0.54 -0.63 8.08
N GLU A 594 0.15 -1.90 7.95
CA GLU A 594 0.98 -2.94 7.38
C GLU A 594 0.31 -3.62 6.19
N PRO A 595 1.06 -3.98 5.14
CA PRO A 595 0.46 -4.54 3.91
C PRO A 595 -0.37 -5.80 4.10
N TYR A 596 -0.17 -6.53 5.19
CA TYR A 596 -0.86 -7.77 5.52
C TYR A 596 -2.12 -7.58 6.38
N ILE A 597 -2.42 -6.36 6.83
CA ILE A 597 -3.65 -6.01 7.56
C ILE A 597 -4.59 -5.28 6.60
N PRO A 598 -5.88 -5.67 6.50
CA PRO A 598 -6.81 -4.99 5.61
C PRO A 598 -7.09 -3.56 6.08
N PHE A 599 -7.17 -2.64 5.13
CA PHE A 599 -7.51 -1.24 5.33
C PHE A 599 -8.82 -0.94 4.63
N GLY A 600 -9.69 -0.17 5.27
CA GLY A 600 -10.77 0.52 4.58
C GLY A 600 -12.03 0.72 5.39
N GLY A 601 -12.83 1.71 4.98
CA GLY A 601 -13.89 2.27 5.81
C GLY A 601 -15.19 1.48 5.88
N VAL A 602 -16.02 1.82 6.87
CA VAL A 602 -17.46 1.56 6.89
C VAL A 602 -18.23 2.86 6.65
N LYS A 603 -19.57 2.79 6.57
CA LYS A 603 -20.45 3.96 6.31
C LYS A 603 -20.05 4.69 5.02
N GLN A 604 -19.85 6.01 5.07
CA GLN A 604 -19.42 6.81 3.91
C GLN A 604 -17.89 6.93 3.79
N SER A 605 -17.11 6.20 4.58
CA SER A 605 -15.65 6.15 4.45
C SER A 605 -15.16 5.12 3.43
N GLY A 606 -16.03 4.27 2.90
CA GLY A 606 -15.64 3.40 1.81
C GLY A 606 -16.58 2.23 1.53
N ILE A 607 -16.25 1.50 0.47
CA ILE A 607 -16.86 0.23 0.06
C ILE A 607 -15.73 -0.70 -0.37
N GLY A 608 -15.65 -1.88 0.25
CA GLY A 608 -14.56 -2.83 0.05
C GLY A 608 -13.38 -2.58 0.98
N ARG A 609 -12.25 -3.24 0.71
CA ARG A 609 -10.99 -3.10 1.45
C ARG A 609 -9.82 -3.09 0.49
N GLU A 610 -8.77 -2.39 0.85
CA GLU A 610 -7.42 -2.51 0.29
C GLU A 610 -6.49 -3.19 1.30
N LEU A 611 -5.28 -3.56 0.88
CA LEU A 611 -4.32 -4.33 1.71
C LEU A 611 -4.83 -5.72 2.17
N GLY A 612 -3.94 -6.49 2.79
CA GLY A 612 -4.23 -7.82 3.30
C GLY A 612 -4.69 -8.82 2.23
N GLU A 613 -5.24 -9.95 2.67
CA GLU A 613 -5.90 -10.90 1.76
C GLU A 613 -7.22 -10.32 1.22
N ALA A 614 -7.94 -9.53 2.03
CA ALA A 614 -9.21 -8.90 1.63
C ALA A 614 -9.06 -8.02 0.38
N GLY A 615 -7.92 -7.34 0.22
CA GLY A 615 -7.61 -6.57 -0.98
C GLY A 615 -7.61 -7.40 -2.26
N LEU A 616 -7.21 -8.68 -2.22
CA LEU A 616 -7.20 -9.57 -3.40
C LEU A 616 -8.61 -9.94 -3.87
N GLU A 617 -9.57 -10.00 -2.95
CA GLU A 617 -10.97 -10.33 -3.26
C GLU A 617 -11.57 -9.35 -4.26
N ALA A 618 -11.22 -8.07 -4.12
CA ALA A 618 -11.70 -7.01 -4.98
C ALA A 618 -11.16 -7.08 -6.42
N TYR A 619 -10.20 -7.96 -6.72
CA TYR A 619 -9.51 -8.06 -8.02
C TYR A 619 -9.65 -9.43 -8.70
N SER A 620 -10.58 -10.27 -8.24
CA SER A 620 -10.88 -11.54 -8.90
C SER A 620 -12.36 -11.89 -8.86
N ASN A 621 -12.81 -12.66 -9.86
CA ASN A 621 -14.14 -13.23 -9.92
C ASN A 621 -14.09 -14.73 -9.59
N THR A 622 -15.06 -15.20 -8.82
CA THR A 622 -15.24 -16.62 -8.50
C THR A 622 -16.10 -17.28 -9.58
N LYS A 623 -15.56 -18.29 -10.25
CA LYS A 623 -16.28 -19.12 -11.23
C LYS A 623 -16.50 -20.51 -10.69
N SER A 624 -17.76 -20.92 -10.53
CA SER A 624 -18.13 -22.30 -10.19
C SER A 624 -18.09 -23.20 -11.42
N VAL A 625 -17.38 -24.32 -11.32
CA VAL A 625 -17.31 -25.37 -12.34
C VAL A 625 -17.98 -26.61 -11.80
N HIS A 626 -18.88 -27.18 -12.60
CA HIS A 626 -19.60 -28.40 -12.28
C HIS A 626 -19.23 -29.48 -13.31
N VAL A 627 -18.71 -30.60 -12.82
CA VAL A 627 -18.34 -31.75 -13.64
C VAL A 627 -19.30 -32.88 -13.31
N ASN A 628 -20.10 -33.30 -14.30
CA ASN A 628 -20.93 -34.49 -14.18
C ASN A 628 -20.04 -35.74 -14.22
N LEU A 629 -20.12 -36.58 -13.19
CA LEU A 629 -19.33 -37.81 -13.05
C LEU A 629 -20.17 -39.08 -13.19
N GLY A 630 -21.41 -39.00 -13.68
CA GLY A 630 -22.22 -40.21 -13.91
C GLY A 630 -23.73 -40.05 -13.94
N SER A 631 -24.26 -38.83 -13.76
CA SER A 631 -25.69 -38.55 -13.91
C SER A 631 -26.11 -38.75 -15.36
N ARG A 632 -27.14 -39.58 -15.58
CA ARG A 632 -27.75 -39.87 -16.88
C ARG A 632 -29.23 -39.45 -16.83
N LEU A 633 -29.75 -38.93 -17.94
CA LEU A 633 -31.17 -38.54 -18.08
C LEU A 633 -32.02 -39.69 -18.58
#